data_AF-R5NRX5-F1
#
_entry.id   AF-R5NRX5-F1
#
_cell.length_a   1.000
_cell.length_b   1.000
_cell.length_c   1.000
_cell.angle_alpha   90.00
_cell.angle_beta   90.00
_cell.angle_gamma   90.00
#
_symmetry.space_group_name_H-M   'P 1'
#
loop_
_entity.id
_entity.type
_entity.pdbx_description
1 polymer ?
#
loop_
_entity_poly.entity_id
_entity_poly.type
_entity_poly.pdbx_seq_one_letter_code
_entity_poly.pdbx_strand_id
1 'polypeptide(L)'
;MNRKEYLAAQGNVQKDVTTLATTLKTQLAVLPETAKVGEELKVIGFRGESLNDLYLICTKGEDEEVYELKYTMLTRKSQDGLTTPNEIPCSEIVQEKYKDKLQFIYSIAKNMFIPALIELLLDKTIVLAGEKEVPAVFRGVPTKTKIKKFALIME
;
A
#
# COMPACT_ATOMS: atom_id res chain seq x y z
N MET A 1 -25.55 -40.97 -3.86
CA MET A 1 -24.58 -40.27 -3.00
C MET A 1 -24.96 -40.53 -1.56
N ASN A 2 -24.15 -41.30 -0.84
CA ASN A 2 -24.43 -41.77 0.52
C ASN A 2 -24.00 -40.73 1.57
N ARG A 3 -24.67 -40.69 2.73
CA ARG A 3 -24.40 -39.73 3.83
C ARG A 3 -22.92 -39.66 4.27
N LYS A 4 -22.16 -40.75 4.09
CA LYS A 4 -20.72 -40.82 4.36
C LYS A 4 -19.86 -40.05 3.35
N GLU A 5 -20.27 -39.97 2.07
CA GLU A 5 -19.56 -39.23 1.03
C GLU A 5 -19.75 -37.71 1.21
N TYR A 6 -20.92 -37.29 1.70
CA TYR A 6 -21.21 -35.89 2.00
C TYR A 6 -20.37 -35.35 3.18
N LEU A 7 -20.14 -36.18 4.20
CA LEU A 7 -19.31 -35.84 5.36
C LEU A 7 -17.82 -35.77 5.00
N ALA A 8 -17.35 -36.64 4.08
CA ALA A 8 -15.98 -36.59 3.57
C ALA A 8 -15.73 -35.33 2.70
N ALA A 9 -16.71 -34.92 1.90
CA ALA A 9 -16.65 -33.68 1.13
C ALA A 9 -16.61 -32.44 2.04
N GLN A 10 -17.41 -32.41 3.12
CA GLN A 10 -17.35 -31.32 4.11
C GLN A 10 -16.00 -31.27 4.85
N GLY A 11 -15.41 -32.41 5.20
CA GLY A 11 -14.08 -32.46 5.83
C GLY A 11 -12.94 -31.95 4.93
N ASN A 12 -13.03 -32.18 3.61
CA ASN A 12 -12.07 -31.64 2.64
C ASN A 12 -12.25 -30.13 2.43
N VAL A 13 -13.49 -29.64 2.35
CA VAL A 13 -13.76 -28.19 2.29
C VAL A 13 -13.29 -27.49 3.57
N GLN A 14 -13.45 -28.11 4.74
CA GLN A 14 -12.96 -27.55 6.00
C GLN A 14 -11.44 -27.41 6.01
N LYS A 15 -10.71 -28.43 5.52
CA LYS A 15 -9.23 -28.39 5.39
C LYS A 15 -8.77 -27.36 4.36
N ASP A 16 -9.50 -27.19 3.26
CA ASP A 16 -9.21 -26.14 2.26
C ASP A 16 -9.36 -24.75 2.86
N VAL A 17 -10.40 -24.51 3.66
CA VAL A 17 -10.61 -23.23 4.35
C VAL A 17 -9.53 -22.97 5.41
N THR A 18 -9.08 -23.96 6.17
CA THR A 18 -7.95 -23.77 7.10
C THR A 18 -6.64 -23.55 6.35
N THR A 19 -6.44 -24.19 5.20
CA THR A 19 -5.24 -23.99 4.37
C THR A 19 -5.27 -22.60 3.74
N LEU A 20 -6.41 -22.16 3.18
CA LEU A 20 -6.64 -20.81 2.68
C LEU A 20 -6.55 -19.75 3.78
N ALA A 21 -7.01 -20.04 5.01
CA ALA A 21 -6.84 -19.15 6.15
C ALA A 21 -5.39 -19.09 6.63
N THR A 22 -4.64 -20.19 6.48
CA THR A 22 -3.20 -20.20 6.71
C THR A 22 -2.49 -19.42 5.61
N THR A 23 -2.82 -19.62 4.33
CA THR A 23 -2.30 -18.84 3.19
C THR A 23 -2.70 -17.36 3.27
N LEU A 24 -3.89 -17.02 3.76
CA LEU A 24 -4.33 -15.64 4.03
C LEU A 24 -3.64 -15.06 5.25
N LYS A 25 -3.33 -15.86 6.29
CA LYS A 25 -2.42 -15.45 7.37
C LYS A 25 -1.01 -15.25 6.85
N THR A 26 -0.57 -16.01 5.84
CA THR A 26 0.71 -15.82 5.13
C THR A 26 0.67 -14.69 4.11
N GLN A 27 -0.51 -14.23 3.66
CA GLN A 27 -0.68 -13.03 2.80
C GLN A 27 -1.01 -11.76 3.61
N LEU A 28 -1.49 -11.91 4.85
CA LEU A 28 -1.53 -10.88 5.88
C LEU A 28 -0.16 -10.75 6.58
N ALA A 29 0.65 -11.81 6.58
CA ALA A 29 2.07 -11.74 6.91
C ALA A 29 2.84 -11.24 5.69
N VAL A 30 3.75 -10.31 5.88
CA VAL A 30 4.64 -9.77 4.83
C VAL A 30 3.94 -8.86 3.81
N LEU A 31 3.02 -8.00 4.25
CA LEU A 31 3.27 -6.60 3.92
C LEU A 31 4.52 -6.25 4.74
N PRO A 32 5.72 -6.03 4.15
CA PRO A 32 6.83 -5.46 4.93
C PRO A 32 6.23 -4.24 5.62
N GLU A 33 6.49 -4.10 6.92
CA GLU A 33 5.91 -3.06 7.79
C GLU A 33 5.95 -1.74 7.01
N THR A 34 4.82 -1.40 6.36
CA THR A 34 4.87 -0.47 5.24
C THR A 34 5.14 0.85 5.88
N ALA A 35 6.31 1.43 5.63
CA ALA A 35 6.82 2.71 6.10
C ALA A 35 6.06 3.35 7.28
N LYS A 36 6.70 3.56 8.43
CA LYS A 36 6.08 4.34 9.53
C LYS A 36 5.88 5.79 9.09
N VAL A 37 4.93 6.50 9.70
CA VAL A 37 4.72 7.92 9.41
C VAL A 37 5.99 8.69 9.77
N GLY A 38 6.48 9.49 8.83
CA GLY A 38 7.77 10.17 8.92
C GLY A 38 8.96 9.38 8.37
N GLU A 39 8.78 8.13 7.93
CA GLU A 39 9.85 7.39 7.26
C GLU A 39 10.04 7.86 5.82
N GLU A 40 11.31 8.08 5.50
CA GLU A 40 11.81 8.47 4.20
C GLU A 40 12.27 7.25 3.43
N LEU A 41 11.89 7.20 2.16
CA LEU A 41 12.20 6.14 1.23
C LEU A 41 12.75 6.78 -0.04
N LYS A 42 13.96 6.41 -0.44
CA LYS A 42 14.51 6.84 -1.73
C LYS A 42 14.04 5.88 -2.81
N VAL A 43 13.39 6.38 -3.85
CA VAL A 43 12.95 5.55 -4.97
C VAL A 43 14.14 5.30 -5.89
N ILE A 44 14.55 4.04 -6.02
CA ILE A 44 15.71 3.62 -6.84
C ILE A 44 15.30 2.92 -8.13
N GLY A 45 14.02 2.57 -8.29
CA GLY A 45 13.55 1.90 -9.48
C GLY A 45 12.07 1.59 -9.45
N PHE A 46 11.61 0.98 -10.54
CA PHE A 46 10.23 0.55 -10.72
C PHE A 46 10.21 -0.84 -11.34
N ARG A 47 9.19 -1.63 -11.01
CA ARG A 47 8.98 -2.97 -11.54
C ARG A 47 7.51 -3.18 -11.87
N GLY A 48 7.22 -3.76 -13.02
CA GLY A 48 5.86 -4.11 -13.43
C GLY A 48 5.47 -3.49 -14.77
N GLU A 49 4.57 -4.17 -15.47
CA GLU A 49 4.14 -3.81 -16.82
C GLU A 49 2.77 -3.12 -16.84
N SER A 50 1.99 -3.28 -15.78
CA SER A 50 0.62 -2.79 -15.66
C SER A 50 0.46 -1.94 -14.39
N LEU A 51 -0.51 -1.02 -14.38
CA LEU A 51 -0.81 -0.18 -13.22
C LEU A 51 -1.13 -0.94 -11.93
N ASN A 52 -1.77 -2.11 -12.07
CA ASN A 52 -2.16 -2.94 -10.94
C ASN A 52 -0.98 -3.73 -10.36
N ASP A 53 0.04 -3.96 -11.19
CA ASP A 53 1.24 -4.72 -10.88
C ASP A 53 2.50 -3.85 -10.88
N LEU A 54 2.35 -2.52 -10.84
CA LEU A 54 3.46 -1.59 -10.75
C LEU A 54 3.90 -1.47 -9.29
N TYR A 55 5.20 -1.65 -9.07
CA TYR A 55 5.88 -1.54 -7.79
C TYR A 55 6.96 -0.47 -7.89
N LEU A 56 7.08 0.34 -6.85
CA LEU A 56 8.18 1.23 -6.60
C LEU A 56 9.21 0.46 -5.78
N ILE A 57 10.44 0.45 -6.26
CA ILE A 57 11.58 -0.11 -5.56
C ILE A 57 12.22 1.05 -4.81
N CYS A 58 12.17 0.99 -3.49
CA CYS A 58 12.69 2.03 -2.62
C CYS A 58 13.78 1.50 -1.70
N THR A 59 14.67 2.36 -1.22
CA THR A 59 15.61 2.05 -0.15
C THR A 59 15.37 2.93 1.07
N LYS A 60 15.72 2.41 2.25
CA LYS A 60 15.61 3.11 3.53
C LYS A 60 16.99 3.26 4.15
N GLY A 61 17.47 4.50 4.32
CA GLY A 61 18.74 4.79 4.99
C GLY A 61 19.98 4.24 4.28
N GLU A 62 21.14 4.33 4.96
CA GLU A 62 22.45 3.87 4.45
C GLU A 62 22.56 2.33 4.37
N ASP A 63 21.70 1.59 5.07
CA ASP A 63 21.71 0.12 5.13
C ASP A 63 21.08 -0.58 3.92
N GLU A 64 20.75 0.15 2.84
CA GLU A 64 20.30 -0.36 1.54
C GLU A 64 19.15 -1.40 1.58
N GLU A 65 18.34 -1.45 2.65
CA GLU A 65 17.20 -2.36 2.67
C GLU A 65 16.22 -1.95 1.56
N VAL A 66 15.99 -2.86 0.61
CA VAL A 66 15.12 -2.65 -0.54
C VAL A 66 13.67 -2.99 -0.16
N TYR A 67 12.79 -2.02 -0.33
CA TYR A 67 11.36 -2.12 -0.11
C TYR A 67 10.62 -2.06 -1.45
N GLU A 68 9.72 -3.02 -1.68
CA GLU A 68 8.81 -2.99 -2.82
C GLU A 68 7.45 -2.42 -2.38
N LEU A 69 7.12 -1.21 -2.84
CA LEU A 69 5.86 -0.53 -2.56
C LEU A 69 4.95 -0.59 -3.78
N LYS A 70 3.76 -1.20 -3.65
CA LYS A 70 2.77 -1.18 -4.73
C LYS A 70 2.34 0.24 -5.08
N TYR A 71 2.32 0.58 -6.36
CA TYR A 71 1.83 1.86 -6.87
C TYR A 71 0.38 2.14 -6.44
N THR A 72 -0.46 1.11 -6.45
CA THR A 72 -1.85 1.20 -5.99
C THR A 72 -1.97 1.65 -4.54
N MET A 73 -0.92 1.53 -3.72
CA MET A 73 -0.89 2.02 -2.34
C MET A 73 -0.72 3.55 -2.26
N LEU A 74 -0.06 4.16 -3.25
CA LEU A 74 0.09 5.61 -3.38
C LEU A 74 -1.21 6.27 -3.85
N THR A 75 -2.02 5.53 -4.60
CA THR A 75 -3.26 6.03 -5.21
C THR A 75 -4.54 5.45 -4.61
N ARG A 76 -4.40 4.65 -3.56
CA ARG A 76 -5.53 3.95 -2.94
C ARG A 76 -6.50 4.92 -2.30
N LYS A 77 -7.76 4.77 -2.63
CA LYS A 77 -8.91 5.39 -1.93
C LYS A 77 -9.66 4.34 -1.13
N SER A 78 -10.42 4.78 -0.13
CA SER A 78 -11.34 3.91 0.61
C SER A 78 -12.37 3.28 -0.33
N GLN A 79 -12.95 2.16 0.07
CA GLN A 79 -13.93 1.45 -0.76
C GLN A 79 -15.23 2.25 -0.95
N ASP A 80 -15.61 3.08 0.03
CA ASP A 80 -16.72 4.02 -0.08
C ASP A 80 -16.40 5.24 -0.98
N GLY A 81 -15.14 5.40 -1.40
CA GLY A 81 -14.67 6.51 -2.22
C GLY A 81 -14.55 7.85 -1.50
N LEU A 82 -14.92 7.94 -0.21
CA LEU A 82 -14.98 9.19 0.54
C LEU A 82 -13.61 9.62 1.07
N THR A 83 -12.75 8.68 1.44
CA THR A 83 -11.41 8.96 1.96
C THR A 83 -10.37 8.71 0.88
N THR A 84 -9.72 9.79 0.46
CA THR A 84 -8.54 9.72 -0.41
C THR A 84 -7.27 10.05 0.38
N PRO A 85 -6.06 9.75 -0.13
CA PRO A 85 -4.82 10.18 0.52
C PRO A 85 -4.74 11.70 0.74
N ASN A 86 -5.43 12.50 -0.07
CA ASN A 86 -5.48 13.96 0.13
C ASN A 86 -6.26 14.36 1.37
N GLU A 87 -7.34 13.64 1.70
CA GLU A 87 -8.17 13.90 2.88
C GLU A 87 -7.50 13.50 4.20
N ILE A 88 -6.39 12.76 4.13
CA ILE A 88 -5.63 12.39 5.32
C ILE A 88 -4.81 13.62 5.76
N PRO A 89 -4.88 14.03 7.04
CA PRO A 89 -4.03 15.11 7.54
C PRO A 89 -2.55 14.71 7.43
N CYS A 90 -1.70 15.68 7.07
CA CYS A 90 -0.27 15.48 7.18
C CYS A 90 0.12 15.42 8.66
N SER A 91 1.06 14.55 9.01
CA SER A 91 1.67 14.52 10.34
C SER A 91 2.37 15.84 10.61
N GLU A 92 2.16 16.39 11.81
CA GLU A 92 2.78 17.63 12.27
C GLU A 92 4.31 17.55 12.17
N ILE A 93 4.91 16.43 12.58
CA ILE A 93 6.36 16.20 12.52
C ILE A 93 6.89 16.32 11.08
N VAL A 94 6.19 15.72 10.12
CA VAL A 94 6.58 15.75 8.70
C VAL A 94 6.37 17.15 8.13
N GLN A 95 5.27 17.80 8.50
CA GLN A 95 4.93 19.16 8.06
C GLN A 95 5.91 20.19 8.62
N GLU A 96 6.35 20.06 9.87
CA GLU A 96 7.35 20.95 10.47
C GLU A 96 8.75 20.75 9.86
N LYS A 97 9.12 19.49 9.57
CA LYS A 97 10.43 19.15 8.97
C LYS A 97 10.56 19.65 7.53
N TYR A 98 9.52 19.46 6.71
CA TYR A 98 9.60 19.69 5.26
C TYR A 98 8.83 20.90 4.76
N LYS A 99 7.84 21.39 5.51
CA LYS A 99 7.06 22.60 5.21
C LYS A 99 6.55 22.62 3.76
N ASP A 100 6.97 23.62 2.99
CA ASP A 100 6.60 23.86 1.59
C ASP A 100 7.25 22.91 0.58
N LYS A 101 8.22 22.08 1.02
CA LYS A 101 8.89 21.10 0.16
C LYS A 101 8.08 19.84 -0.11
N LEU A 102 6.92 19.67 0.52
CA LEU A 102 6.09 18.47 0.35
C LEU A 102 5.15 18.60 -0.85
N GLN A 103 5.30 17.70 -1.82
CA GLN A 103 4.31 17.51 -2.88
C GLN A 103 3.59 16.16 -2.72
N PHE A 104 2.28 16.18 -2.58
CA PHE A 104 1.52 14.94 -2.35
C PHE A 104 1.41 14.08 -3.61
N ILE A 105 1.90 12.83 -3.52
CA ILE A 105 2.01 11.91 -4.66
C ILE A 105 0.63 11.61 -5.25
N TYR A 106 -0.40 11.46 -4.42
CA TYR A 106 -1.76 11.20 -4.90
C TYR A 106 -2.27 12.29 -5.85
N SER A 107 -2.02 13.56 -5.53
CA SER A 107 -2.39 14.69 -6.39
C SER A 107 -1.63 14.68 -7.71
N ILE A 108 -0.33 14.37 -7.67
CA ILE A 108 0.49 14.29 -8.88
C ILE A 108 0.01 13.14 -9.77
N ALA A 109 -0.14 11.95 -9.17
CA ALA A 109 -0.54 10.72 -9.83
C ALA A 109 -1.92 10.80 -10.50
N LYS A 110 -2.83 11.62 -9.97
CA LYS A 110 -4.15 11.85 -10.57
C LYS A 110 -4.07 12.68 -11.86
N ASN A 111 -3.08 13.55 -12.00
CA ASN A 111 -2.98 14.54 -13.07
C ASN A 111 -1.87 14.22 -14.09
N MET A 112 -1.08 13.17 -13.86
CA MET A 112 0.10 12.85 -14.66
C MET A 112 0.03 11.44 -15.24
N PHE A 113 0.58 11.24 -16.44
CA PHE A 113 0.74 9.92 -17.03
C PHE A 113 1.80 9.11 -16.30
N ILE A 114 1.66 7.78 -16.29
CA ILE A 114 2.52 6.89 -15.51
C ILE A 114 4.01 6.98 -15.86
N PRO A 115 4.43 7.04 -17.13
CA PRO A 115 5.85 7.23 -17.46
C PRO A 115 6.42 8.52 -16.87
N ALA A 116 5.69 9.64 -16.96
CA ALA A 116 6.12 10.91 -16.39
C ALA A 116 6.16 10.89 -14.86
N LEU A 117 5.25 10.16 -14.22
CA LEU A 117 5.28 9.96 -12.77
C LEU A 117 6.47 9.09 -12.34
N ILE A 118 6.80 8.05 -13.10
CA ILE A 118 7.98 7.21 -12.88
C ILE A 118 9.24 8.08 -12.97
N GLU A 119 9.38 8.86 -14.03
CA GLU A 119 10.51 9.78 -14.21
C GLU A 119 10.61 10.82 -13.09
N LEU A 120 9.47 11.36 -12.64
CA LEU A 120 9.44 12.35 -11.55
C LEU A 120 9.91 11.75 -10.21
N LEU A 121 9.50 10.51 -9.93
CA LEU A 121 9.76 9.87 -8.65
C LEU A 121 11.12 9.16 -8.60
N LEU A 122 11.69 8.76 -9.74
CA LEU A 122 12.98 8.09 -9.79
C LEU A 122 14.09 8.96 -9.18
N ASP A 123 14.95 8.33 -8.39
CA ASP A 123 16.03 8.96 -7.61
C ASP A 123 15.58 10.01 -6.58
N LYS A 124 14.27 10.18 -6.37
CA LYS A 124 13.72 11.10 -5.38
C LYS A 124 13.37 10.41 -4.06
N THR A 125 13.33 11.22 -3.01
CA THR A 125 12.91 10.77 -1.68
C THR A 125 11.42 11.04 -1.49
N ILE A 126 10.70 9.99 -1.12
CA ILE A 126 9.30 10.06 -0.71
C ILE A 126 9.20 9.82 0.79
N VAL A 127 8.23 10.43 1.44
CA VAL A 127 7.96 10.26 2.87
C VAL A 127 6.52 9.81 3.08
N LEU A 128 6.29 8.90 4.02
CA LEU A 128 4.93 8.67 4.49
C LEU A 128 4.50 9.84 5.37
N ALA A 129 3.73 10.76 4.81
CA ALA A 129 3.26 11.97 5.46
C ALA A 129 2.07 11.71 6.41
N GLY A 130 1.34 10.62 6.25
CA GLY A 130 0.25 10.24 7.17
C GLY A 130 -0.44 8.96 6.75
N GLU A 131 -1.22 8.38 7.66
CA GLU A 131 -2.08 7.25 7.36
C GLU A 131 -3.38 7.31 8.16
N LYS A 132 -4.44 6.72 7.62
CA LYS A 132 -5.75 6.64 8.27
C LYS A 132 -6.33 5.25 8.08
N GLU A 133 -6.77 4.64 9.18
CA GLU A 133 -7.57 3.42 9.12
C GLU A 133 -9.01 3.75 8.71
N VAL A 134 -9.50 3.06 7.69
CA VAL A 134 -10.86 3.18 7.18
C VAL A 134 -11.53 1.81 7.17
N PRO A 135 -12.86 1.75 7.33
CA PRO A 135 -13.60 0.51 7.15
C PRO A 135 -13.44 0.00 5.70
N ALA A 136 -13.36 -1.31 5.55
CA ALA A 136 -13.34 -2.00 4.27
C ALA A 136 -14.12 -3.31 4.39
N VAL A 137 -14.53 -3.87 3.26
CA VAL A 137 -15.18 -5.17 3.18
C VAL A 137 -14.33 -6.04 2.26
N PHE A 138 -13.92 -7.20 2.76
CA PHE A 138 -13.18 -8.18 1.97
C PHE A 138 -13.98 -9.47 1.91
N ARG A 139 -14.41 -9.87 0.71
CA ARG A 139 -15.25 -11.08 0.50
C ARG A 139 -16.48 -11.13 1.42
N GLY A 140 -17.12 -9.98 1.63
CA GLY A 140 -18.30 -9.85 2.50
C GLY A 140 -17.99 -9.73 4.00
N VAL A 141 -16.72 -9.81 4.41
CA VAL A 141 -16.31 -9.66 5.81
C VAL A 141 -15.89 -8.21 6.08
N PRO A 142 -16.53 -7.49 7.03
CA PRO A 142 -16.09 -6.18 7.48
C PRO A 142 -14.69 -6.27 8.10
N THR A 143 -13.81 -5.39 7.67
CA THR A 143 -12.43 -5.28 8.11
C THR A 143 -12.00 -3.80 8.12
N LYS A 144 -10.76 -3.54 8.51
CA LYS A 144 -10.14 -2.23 8.40
C LYS A 144 -9.01 -2.28 7.39
N THR A 145 -8.78 -1.16 6.73
CA THR A 145 -7.66 -1.01 5.83
C THR A 145 -7.04 0.36 6.00
N LYS A 146 -5.74 0.47 5.71
CA LYS A 146 -5.03 1.75 5.81
C LYS A 146 -5.00 2.43 4.46
N ILE A 147 -5.39 3.69 4.44
CA ILE A 147 -5.10 4.62 3.35
C ILE A 147 -3.87 5.41 3.77
N LYS A 148 -2.90 5.54 2.85
CA LYS A 148 -1.59 6.12 3.12
C LYS A 148 -1.41 7.38 2.28
N LYS A 149 -0.89 8.44 2.90
CA LYS A 149 -0.55 9.71 2.28
C LYS A 149 0.95 9.78 2.12
N PHE A 150 1.43 9.57 0.91
CA PHE A 150 2.83 9.77 0.57
C PHE A 150 3.05 11.15 -0.03
N ALA A 151 4.18 11.76 0.30
CA ALA A 151 4.65 13.00 -0.27
C ALA A 151 6.03 12.81 -0.88
N LEU A 152 6.25 13.40 -2.04
CA LEU A 152 7.56 13.65 -2.63
C LEU A 152 8.19 14.82 -1.88
N ILE A 153 9.44 14.65 -1.44
CA ILE A 153 10.24 15.74 -0.87
C ILE A 153 10.97 16.42 -2.04
N MET A 154 10.61 17.68 -2.27
CA MET A 154 11.30 18.53 -3.23
C MET A 154 12.62 19.04 -2.61
N GLU A 155 13.66 19.11 -3.44
CA GLU A 155 14.97 19.66 -3.03
C GLU A 155 14.93 21.19 -2.89
#